data_AF-A0AAN1PJI5-F1
#
_entry.id   AF-A0AAN1PJI5-F1
#
_cell.length_a   1.000
_cell.length_b   1.000
_cell.length_c   1.000
_cell.angle_alpha   90.00
_cell.angle_beta   90.00
_cell.angle_gamma   90.00
#
_symmetry.space_group_name_H-M   'P 1'
#
loop_
_entity.id
_entity.type
_entity.pdbx_description
1 polymer ?
#
loop_
_entity_poly.entity_id
_entity_poly.type
_entity_poly.pdbx_seq_one_letter_code
_entity_poly.pdbx_strand_id
1 'polypeptide(L)'
;MMHKRFILLLGALALTGCQVPSKKERRQLDSMIGKQTTDVVRTFGVPTRQFVAGNHTFLAYINQQTDYTMPMSGWGWDGGWGGWGGYGPGWGMGGWDGGWGGMGGGMGTAYTYTCQTTFELVNGIVTAWTMRGDGC
;
A
#
# COMPACT_ATOMS: atom_id res chain seq x y z
N MET A 1 -9.89 13.16 41.06
CA MET A 1 -9.70 11.71 40.78
C MET A 1 -10.32 11.23 39.46
N MET A 2 -11.39 11.83 38.91
CA MET A 2 -12.02 11.38 37.65
C MET A 2 -11.29 11.81 36.36
N HIS A 3 -10.54 12.92 36.36
CA HIS A 3 -9.85 13.42 35.16
C HIS A 3 -8.65 12.54 34.75
N LYS A 4 -7.93 11.99 35.73
CA LYS A 4 -6.78 11.10 35.47
C LYS A 4 -7.21 9.74 34.88
N ARG A 5 -8.42 9.27 35.22
CA ARG A 5 -9.06 8.09 34.60
C ARG A 5 -9.58 8.39 33.20
N PHE A 6 -10.07 9.61 32.97
CA PHE A 6 -10.57 10.05 31.66
C PHE A 6 -9.44 10.18 30.62
N ILE A 7 -8.27 10.69 31.03
CA ILE A 7 -7.07 10.77 30.17
C ILE A 7 -6.55 9.36 29.78
N LEU A 8 -6.61 8.40 30.70
CA LEU A 8 -6.25 7.01 30.42
C LEU A 8 -7.21 6.33 29.43
N LEU A 9 -8.51 6.66 29.48
CA LEU A 9 -9.52 6.15 28.54
C LEU A 9 -9.39 6.80 27.14
N LEU A 10 -9.05 8.09 27.06
CA LEU A 10 -8.82 8.79 25.79
C LEU A 10 -7.56 8.28 25.08
N GLY A 11 -6.50 7.95 25.82
CA GLY A 11 -5.25 7.40 25.26
C GLY A 11 -5.43 5.99 24.68
N ALA A 12 -6.29 5.16 25.28
CA ALA A 12 -6.55 3.81 24.80
C ALA A 12 -7.33 3.79 23.46
N LEU A 13 -8.08 4.84 23.13
CA LEU A 13 -8.89 4.90 21.91
C LEU A 13 -8.07 5.24 20.65
N ALA A 14 -6.87 5.79 20.80
CA ALA A 14 -6.02 6.20 19.68
C ALA A 14 -5.29 5.03 18.98
N LEU A 15 -5.35 3.81 19.53
CA LEU A 15 -4.70 2.62 18.96
C LEU A 15 -5.57 1.81 17.99
N THR A 16 -6.82 2.21 17.74
CA THR A 16 -7.70 1.49 16.81
C THR A 16 -7.59 2.05 15.39
N GLY A 17 -6.37 2.14 14.86
CA GLY A 17 -6.13 2.39 13.44
C GLY A 17 -6.29 1.11 12.62
N CYS A 18 -7.39 0.38 12.78
CA CYS A 18 -7.71 -0.72 11.87
C CYS A 18 -8.27 -0.11 10.60
N GLN A 19 -7.48 -0.13 9.53
CA GLN A 19 -7.94 0.14 8.17
C GLN A 19 -9.10 -0.83 7.86
N VAL A 20 -10.29 -0.26 7.65
CA VAL A 20 -11.54 -0.99 7.46
C VAL A 20 -11.96 -0.91 6.00
N PRO A 21 -12.50 -2.00 5.42
CA PRO A 21 -12.95 -2.01 4.04
C PRO A 21 -13.94 -0.90 3.76
N SER A 22 -13.92 -0.38 2.54
CA SER A 22 -14.95 0.57 2.10
C SER A 22 -16.34 -0.08 2.19
N LYS A 23 -17.38 0.76 2.35
CA LYS A 23 -18.77 0.25 2.43
C LYS A 23 -19.18 -0.58 1.21
N LYS A 24 -18.63 -0.29 0.03
CA LYS A 24 -18.94 -1.00 -1.21
C LYS A 24 -18.25 -2.37 -1.24
N GLU A 25 -16.98 -2.43 -0.92
CA GLU A 25 -16.22 -3.69 -0.87
C GLU A 25 -16.81 -4.61 0.19
N ARG A 26 -17.10 -4.08 1.38
CA ARG A 26 -17.75 -4.84 2.43
C ARG A 26 -19.06 -5.48 1.98
N ARG A 27 -19.91 -4.73 1.26
CA ARG A 27 -21.14 -5.28 0.68
C ARG A 27 -20.89 -6.39 -0.35
N GLN A 28 -19.85 -6.26 -1.17
CA GLN A 28 -19.48 -7.31 -2.13
C GLN A 28 -19.01 -8.58 -1.40
N LEU A 29 -18.17 -8.44 -0.37
CA LEU A 29 -17.69 -9.57 0.43
C LEU A 29 -18.84 -10.22 1.22
N ASP A 30 -19.70 -9.43 1.85
CA ASP A 30 -20.89 -9.90 2.56
C ASP A 30 -21.85 -10.64 1.63
N SER A 31 -21.97 -10.22 0.36
CA SER A 31 -22.83 -10.90 -0.62
C SER A 31 -22.38 -12.31 -1.01
N MET A 32 -21.13 -12.67 -0.67
CA MET A 32 -20.60 -14.02 -0.90
C MET A 32 -20.96 -15.00 0.21
N ILE A 33 -21.42 -14.54 1.37
CA ILE A 33 -21.83 -15.44 2.45
C ILE A 33 -22.99 -16.32 1.96
N GLY A 34 -22.87 -17.62 2.15
CA GLY A 34 -23.82 -18.63 1.66
C GLY A 34 -23.63 -19.03 0.20
N LYS A 35 -22.66 -18.45 -0.52
CA LYS A 35 -22.33 -18.84 -1.91
C LYS A 35 -21.38 -20.02 -1.94
N GLN A 36 -21.32 -20.68 -3.10
CA GLN A 36 -20.40 -21.80 -3.32
C GLN A 36 -19.00 -21.28 -3.69
N THR A 37 -18.00 -22.16 -3.50
CA THR A 37 -16.61 -21.92 -3.94
C THR A 37 -16.54 -21.43 -5.39
N THR A 38 -17.35 -22.00 -6.28
CA THR A 38 -17.39 -21.62 -7.70
C THR A 38 -17.82 -20.18 -7.93
N ASP A 39 -18.72 -19.65 -7.10
CA ASP A 39 -19.21 -18.28 -7.22
C ASP A 39 -18.13 -17.28 -6.78
N VAL A 40 -17.39 -17.63 -5.72
CA VAL A 40 -16.23 -16.84 -5.27
C VAL A 40 -15.17 -16.80 -6.36
N VAL A 41 -14.83 -17.96 -6.95
CA VAL A 41 -13.83 -18.04 -8.02
C VAL A 41 -14.28 -17.31 -9.29
N ARG A 42 -15.58 -17.33 -9.62
CA ARG A 42 -16.11 -16.55 -10.76
C ARG A 42 -16.05 -15.04 -10.53
N THR A 43 -16.19 -14.61 -9.28
CA THR A 43 -16.25 -13.18 -8.94
C THR A 43 -14.85 -12.58 -8.74
N PHE A 44 -13.96 -13.30 -8.05
CA PHE A 44 -12.63 -12.81 -7.65
C PHE A 44 -11.47 -13.50 -8.36
N GLY A 45 -11.74 -14.52 -9.17
CA GLY A 45 -10.71 -15.34 -9.81
C GLY A 45 -10.17 -16.44 -8.90
N VAL A 46 -9.09 -17.09 -9.36
CA VAL A 46 -8.41 -18.16 -8.61
C VAL A 46 -7.70 -17.56 -7.39
N PRO A 47 -7.81 -18.16 -6.19
CA PRO A 47 -7.16 -17.64 -4.99
C PRO A 47 -5.64 -17.70 -5.10
N THR A 48 -4.97 -16.72 -4.50
CA THR A 48 -3.50 -16.69 -4.38
C THR A 48 -2.99 -17.85 -3.54
N ARG A 49 -3.72 -18.20 -2.46
CA ARG A 49 -3.41 -19.31 -1.58
C ARG A 49 -4.66 -20.03 -1.13
N GLN A 50 -4.56 -21.34 -0.94
CA GLN A 50 -5.61 -22.16 -0.38
C GLN A 50 -5.05 -22.96 0.80
N PHE A 51 -5.86 -23.13 1.84
CA PHE A 51 -5.57 -24.02 2.97
C PHE A 51 -6.81 -24.82 3.32
N VAL A 52 -6.66 -26.11 3.60
CA VAL A 52 -7.77 -27.02 3.94
C VAL A 52 -7.49 -27.63 5.31
N ALA A 53 -8.47 -27.54 6.21
CA ALA A 53 -8.42 -28.10 7.54
C ALA A 53 -9.76 -28.77 7.86
N GLY A 54 -9.80 -30.10 7.77
CA GLY A 54 -11.05 -30.86 7.94
C GLY A 54 -12.10 -30.47 6.89
N ASN A 55 -13.28 -30.07 7.36
CA ASN A 55 -14.37 -29.57 6.52
C ASN A 55 -14.27 -28.06 6.21
N HIS A 56 -13.22 -27.38 6.69
CA HIS A 56 -12.95 -25.98 6.41
C HIS A 56 -11.98 -25.83 5.24
N THR A 57 -12.31 -24.94 4.31
CA THR A 57 -11.43 -24.50 3.24
C THR A 57 -11.27 -22.99 3.33
N PHE A 58 -10.04 -22.51 3.28
CA PHE A 58 -9.70 -21.10 3.32
C PHE A 58 -9.14 -20.68 1.96
N LEU A 59 -9.77 -19.69 1.32
CA LEU A 59 -9.35 -19.12 0.05
C LEU A 59 -8.82 -17.71 0.31
N ALA A 60 -7.52 -17.50 0.11
CA ALA A 60 -6.87 -16.23 0.36
C ALA A 60 -6.50 -15.52 -0.95
N TYR A 61 -6.93 -14.27 -1.06
CA TYR A 61 -6.63 -13.33 -2.12
C TYR A 61 -5.71 -12.25 -1.55
N ILE A 62 -4.51 -12.13 -2.09
CA ILE A 62 -3.49 -11.20 -1.59
C ILE A 62 -3.23 -10.16 -2.67
N ASN A 63 -3.43 -8.90 -2.33
CA ASN A 63 -3.06 -7.74 -3.13
C ASN A 63 -1.86 -7.05 -2.47
N GLN A 64 -0.84 -6.73 -3.26
CA GLN A 64 0.35 -6.00 -2.80
C GLN A 64 0.59 -4.82 -3.72
N GLN A 65 0.78 -3.64 -3.13
CA GLN A 65 1.13 -2.42 -3.83
C GLN A 65 2.42 -1.88 -3.25
N THR A 66 3.41 -1.62 -4.12
CA THR A 66 4.68 -1.00 -3.72
C THR A 66 4.78 0.39 -4.31
N ASP A 67 4.81 1.39 -3.44
CA ASP A 67 5.02 2.79 -3.82
C ASP A 67 6.49 3.16 -3.62
N TYR A 68 7.07 3.80 -4.63
CA TYR A 68 8.45 4.26 -4.60
C TYR A 68 8.47 5.78 -4.47
N THR A 69 8.92 6.29 -3.34
CA THR A 69 9.22 7.71 -3.20
C THR A 69 10.69 7.92 -3.52
N MET A 70 10.98 8.34 -4.74
CA MET A 70 12.29 8.89 -5.05
C MET A 70 12.33 10.31 -4.46
N PRO A 71 13.30 10.65 -3.59
CA PRO A 71 13.56 12.06 -3.34
C PRO A 71 13.89 12.64 -4.71
N MET A 72 13.08 13.59 -5.16
CA MET A 72 13.37 14.35 -6.36
C MET A 72 14.68 15.09 -6.05
N SER A 73 15.83 14.49 -6.39
CA SER A 73 17.08 15.22 -6.51
C SER A 73 16.89 16.10 -7.74
N GLY A 74 16.24 17.24 -7.54
CA GLY A 74 16.10 18.30 -8.51
C GLY A 74 17.50 18.83 -8.84
N TRP A 75 18.19 18.14 -9.72
CA TRP A 75 19.21 18.68 -10.62
C TRP A 75 18.62 18.71 -12.03
N GLY A 76 17.36 19.15 -12.12
CA GLY A 76 16.72 19.57 -13.36
C GLY A 76 16.80 21.08 -13.42
N TRP A 77 17.63 21.59 -14.32
CA TRP A 77 17.63 22.97 -14.73
C TRP A 77 16.32 23.29 -15.46
N ASP A 78 15.22 23.36 -14.73
CA ASP A 78 13.95 23.80 -15.26
C ASP A 78 13.84 25.30 -14.98
N GLY A 79 14.69 26.02 -15.71
CA GLY A 79 14.50 27.43 -16.00
C GLY A 79 13.13 27.61 -16.67
N GLY A 80 12.12 27.74 -15.84
CA GLY A 80 10.81 28.24 -16.22
C GLY A 80 10.87 29.76 -16.34
N TRP A 81 11.04 30.23 -17.58
CA TRP A 81 10.58 31.52 -18.10
C TRP A 81 11.28 32.80 -17.64
N GLY A 82 12.07 33.35 -18.58
CA GLY A 82 12.02 34.77 -18.92
C GLY A 82 12.82 35.72 -18.04
N GLY A 83 14.13 35.82 -18.27
CA GLY A 83 14.98 36.82 -17.64
C GLY A 83 16.19 37.17 -18.49
N TRP A 84 15.96 37.98 -19.51
CA TRP A 84 16.90 38.91 -20.18
C TRP A 84 18.41 38.73 -19.94
N GLY A 85 19.11 38.44 -21.05
CA GLY A 85 20.32 39.15 -21.44
C GLY A 85 21.61 38.87 -20.66
N GLY A 86 22.55 38.16 -21.29
CA GLY A 86 23.89 38.01 -20.74
C GLY A 86 24.85 37.34 -21.72
N TYR A 87 25.19 38.06 -22.78
CA TYR A 87 26.31 37.81 -23.69
C TYR A 87 27.61 37.56 -22.91
N GLY A 88 28.23 36.39 -23.07
CA GLY A 88 29.57 36.12 -22.55
C GLY A 88 30.23 34.94 -23.26
N PRO A 89 31.25 35.15 -24.11
CA PRO A 89 31.96 34.07 -24.77
C PRO A 89 33.03 33.52 -23.82
N GLY A 90 32.63 32.58 -22.96
CA GLY A 90 33.52 31.88 -22.03
C GLY A 90 33.92 30.51 -22.56
N TRP A 91 34.93 30.48 -23.41
CA TRP A 91 35.73 29.29 -23.70
C TRP A 91 36.38 28.82 -22.40
N GLY A 92 35.99 27.64 -21.93
CA GLY A 92 36.52 27.02 -20.71
C GLY A 92 36.67 25.53 -20.91
N MET A 93 37.72 25.13 -21.62
CA MET A 93 38.33 23.80 -21.48
C MET A 93 38.83 23.64 -20.03
N GLY A 94 38.63 22.46 -19.45
CA GLY A 94 39.27 22.02 -18.20
C GLY A 94 38.25 21.32 -17.29
N GLY A 95 38.43 20.09 -16.82
CA GLY A 95 39.57 19.19 -16.89
C GLY A 95 39.08 17.77 -16.57
N TRP A 96 39.83 16.79 -17.06
CA TRP A 96 39.72 15.38 -16.71
C TRP A 96 40.45 15.14 -15.38
N ASP A 97 40.03 15.86 -14.34
CA ASP A 97 40.78 15.90 -13.09
C ASP A 97 39.84 16.16 -11.93
N GLY A 98 39.57 15.10 -11.17
CA GLY A 98 39.30 15.18 -9.74
C GLY A 98 38.05 15.95 -9.34
N GLY A 99 36.87 15.45 -9.72
CA GLY A 99 35.62 15.91 -9.12
C GLY A 99 34.77 14.70 -8.77
N TRP A 100 34.73 14.33 -7.48
CA TRP A 100 33.60 13.60 -6.92
C TRP A 100 32.36 14.51 -7.02
N GLY A 101 31.87 14.69 -8.23
CA GLY A 101 30.72 15.51 -8.59
C GLY A 101 29.46 14.75 -8.24
N GLY A 102 29.15 14.74 -6.94
CA GLY A 102 27.83 14.52 -6.37
C GLY A 102 27.04 13.37 -6.97
N MET A 103 27.33 12.14 -6.56
CA MET A 103 26.31 11.09 -6.48
C MET A 103 25.29 11.48 -5.39
N GLY A 104 24.53 12.54 -5.64
CA GLY A 104 23.38 12.96 -4.85
C GLY A 104 22.11 12.27 -5.33
N GLY A 105 22.19 10.97 -5.63
CA GLY A 105 21.01 10.15 -5.87
C GLY A 105 20.42 9.80 -4.51
N GLY A 106 19.46 10.59 -4.03
CA GLY A 106 18.83 10.31 -2.75
C GLY A 106 18.21 8.90 -2.78
N MET A 107 18.41 8.14 -1.70
CA MET A 107 17.88 6.79 -1.61
C MET A 107 16.36 6.86 -1.66
N GLY A 108 15.78 6.34 -2.75
CA GLY A 108 14.33 6.15 -2.83
C GLY A 108 13.89 5.18 -1.74
N THR A 109 12.86 5.55 -0.98
CA THR A 109 12.20 4.63 -0.05
C THR A 109 11.07 3.92 -0.77
N ALA A 110 11.02 2.59 -0.64
CA ALA A 110 9.93 1.77 -1.14
C ALA A 110 9.03 1.38 0.03
N TYR A 111 7.75 1.71 -0.05
CA TYR A 111 6.73 1.30 0.91
C TYR A 111 5.83 0.26 0.25
N THR A 112 5.73 -0.93 0.84
CA THR A 112 4.86 -1.99 0.32
C THR A 112 3.69 -2.21 1.26
N TYR A 113 2.49 -1.98 0.75
CA TYR A 113 1.23 -2.24 1.42
C TYR A 113 0.69 -3.59 0.96
N THR A 114 0.15 -4.37 1.90
CA THR A 114 -0.47 -5.68 1.59
C THR A 114 -1.90 -5.70 2.12
N CYS A 115 -2.85 -6.17 1.31
CA CYS A 115 -4.19 -6.53 1.76
C CYS A 115 -4.47 -7.98 1.44
N GLN A 116 -4.83 -8.76 2.45
CA GLN A 116 -5.28 -10.14 2.28
C GLN A 116 -6.74 -10.28 2.67
N THR A 117 -7.57 -10.70 1.70
CA THR A 117 -8.95 -11.13 1.93
C THR A 117 -9.00 -12.64 1.96
N THR A 118 -9.55 -13.22 3.03
CA THR A 118 -9.70 -14.68 3.18
C THR A 118 -11.16 -15.04 3.33
N PHE A 119 -11.66 -15.91 2.46
CA PHE A 119 -12.96 -16.55 2.62
C PHE A 119 -12.78 -17.87 3.34
N GLU A 120 -13.61 -18.11 4.35
CA GLU A 120 -13.76 -19.40 4.99
C GLU A 120 -14.98 -20.10 4.42
N LEU A 121 -14.80 -21.37 4.06
CA LEU A 121 -15.83 -22.21 3.51
C LEU A 121 -15.95 -23.47 4.33
N VAL A 122 -17.17 -23.83 4.70
CA VAL A 122 -17.48 -25.09 5.36
C VAL A 122 -18.30 -25.93 4.41
N ASN A 123 -17.83 -27.14 4.10
CA ASN A 123 -18.46 -28.01 3.10
C ASN A 123 -18.69 -27.32 1.74
N GLY A 124 -17.77 -26.44 1.33
CA GLY A 124 -17.82 -25.74 0.03
C GLY A 124 -18.69 -24.49 -0.01
N ILE A 125 -19.34 -24.12 1.10
CA ILE A 125 -20.16 -22.92 1.25
C ILE A 125 -19.44 -21.87 2.08
N VAL A 126 -19.40 -20.63 1.61
CA VAL A 126 -18.80 -19.50 2.33
C VAL A 126 -19.58 -19.23 3.63
N THR A 127 -18.90 -19.34 4.76
CA THR A 127 -19.48 -19.07 6.09
C THR A 127 -19.03 -17.73 6.65
N ALA A 128 -17.80 -17.32 6.34
CA ALA A 128 -17.22 -16.08 6.82
C ALA A 128 -16.17 -15.53 5.84
N TRP A 129 -15.81 -14.27 6.04
CA TRP A 129 -14.66 -13.66 5.39
C TRP A 129 -13.93 -12.76 6.38
N THR A 130 -12.63 -12.57 6.15
CA THR A 130 -11.80 -11.65 6.93
C THR A 130 -10.83 -10.91 6.03
N MET A 131 -10.44 -9.72 6.46
CA MET A 131 -9.43 -8.89 5.81
C MET A 131 -8.32 -8.58 6.80
N ARG A 132 -7.07 -8.62 6.33
CA ARG A 132 -5.90 -8.28 7.13
C ARG A 132 -4.81 -7.63 6.29
N GLY A 133 -4.12 -6.66 6.87
CA GLY A 133 -3.00 -5.95 6.26
C GLY A 133 -3.18 -4.44 6.30
N ASP A 134 -2.14 -3.73 5.87
CA ASP A 134 -1.99 -2.27 5.87
C ASP A 134 -2.34 -1.62 4.51
N GLY A 135 -2.70 -2.44 3.52
CA GLY A 135 -3.26 -2.01 2.23
C GLY A 135 -4.77 -2.22 2.10
N CYS A 136 -5.43 -2.59 3.21
CA CYS A 136 -6.88 -2.69 3.33
C CYS A 136 -7.46 -1.37 3.86
#